data_AF-A0A0R2RTL5-F1
#
_entry.id   AF-A0A0R2RTL5-F1
#
_cell.length_a   1.000
_cell.length_b   1.000
_cell.length_c   1.000
_cell.angle_alpha   90.00
_cell.angle_beta   90.00
_cell.angle_gamma   90.00
#
_symmetry.space_group_name_H-M   'P 1'
#
loop_
_entity.id
_entity.type
_entity.pdbx_description
1 polymer ?
#
loop_
_entity_poly.entity_id
_entity_poly.type
_entity_poly.pdbx_seq_one_letter_code
_entity_poly.pdbx_strand_id
1 'polypeptide(L)' 'MEAAFKYMNGFFKGLTGLILTVLGLGVAVEILYGPGALMGISVIENVMSVINGLGTSGFAGLVGLLILWNLLTAK' A
#
# COMPACT_ATOMS: atom_id res chain seq x y z
N MET A 1 -0.51 29.46 -8.12
CA MET A 1 0.09 28.15 -8.50
C MET A 1 0.42 27.33 -7.25
N GLU A 2 1.16 27.89 -6.28
CA GLU A 2 1.49 27.23 -5.00
C GLU A 2 0.28 26.75 -4.18
N ALA A 3 -0.79 27.55 -4.12
CA ALA A 3 -2.02 27.17 -3.42
C ALA A 3 -2.70 25.93 -4.02
N ALA A 4 -2.68 25.81 -5.36
CA ALA A 4 -3.23 24.64 -6.05
C ALA A 4 -2.39 23.39 -5.80
N PHE A 5 -1.06 23.50 -5.87
CA PHE A 5 -0.14 22.40 -5.51
C PHE A 5 -0.30 21.95 -4.07
N LYS A 6 -0.46 22.89 -3.13
CA LYS A 6 -0.70 22.59 -1.71
C LYS A 6 -2.03 21.84 -1.51
N TYR A 7 -3.08 22.29 -2.18
CA TYR A 7 -4.39 21.64 -2.12
C TYR A 7 -4.33 20.21 -2.70
N MET A 8 -3.73 20.04 -3.87
CA MET A 8 -3.54 18.73 -4.50
C MET A 8 -2.74 17.78 -3.62
N ASN A 9 -1.63 18.24 -3.04
CA ASN A 9 -0.83 17.42 -2.12
C ASN A 9 -1.65 16.97 -0.90
N GLY A 10 -2.44 17.88 -0.30
CA GLY A 10 -3.35 17.54 0.80
C GLY A 10 -4.41 16.51 0.40
N PHE A 11 -5.01 16.67 -0.78
CA PHE A 11 -5.98 15.72 -1.33
C PHE A 11 -5.38 14.32 -1.53
N PHE A 12 -4.22 14.21 -2.18
CA PHE A 12 -3.56 12.92 -2.40
C PHE A 12 -3.10 12.27 -1.09
N LYS A 13 -2.58 13.05 -0.13
CA LYS A 13 -2.25 12.53 1.20
C LYS A 13 -3.50 11.95 1.89
N GLY A 14 -4.63 12.66 1.84
CA GLY A 14 -5.90 12.19 2.40
C GLY A 14 -6.45 10.94 1.69
N LEU A 15 -6.40 10.92 0.35
CA LEU A 15 -6.84 9.79 -0.46
C LEU A 15 -5.99 8.54 -0.20
N THR A 16 -4.66 8.68 -0.14
CA THR A 16 -3.76 7.58 0.22
C THR A 16 -4.09 7.04 1.61
N GLY A 17 -4.34 7.90 2.60
CA GLY A 17 -4.77 7.47 3.93
C GLY A 17 -6.08 6.67 3.92
N LEU A 18 -7.06 7.11 3.12
CA LEU A 18 -8.32 6.40 2.95
C LEU A 18 -8.09 5.01 2.31
N ILE A 19 -7.29 4.93 1.25
CA ILE A 19 -6.97 3.66 0.57
C ILE A 19 -6.26 2.70 1.52
N LEU A 20 -5.29 3.18 2.31
CA LEU A 20 -4.59 2.36 3.31
C LEU A 20 -5.54 1.85 4.40
N THR A 21 -6.53 2.65 4.80
CA THR A 21 -7.57 2.22 5.74
C THR A 21 -8.43 1.11 5.15
N VAL A 22 -8.83 1.25 3.88
CA VAL A 22 -9.59 0.22 3.16
C VAL A 22 -8.77 -1.06 3.00
N LEU A 23 -7.47 -0.97 2.73
CA LEU A 23 -6.57 -2.12 2.69
C LEU A 23 -6.53 -2.84 4.04
N GLY A 24 -6.41 -2.09 5.14
CA GLY A 24 -6.44 -2.65 6.50
C GLY A 24 -7.76 -3.36 6.82
N LEU A 25 -8.90 -2.77 6.43
CA LEU A 25 -10.21 -3.42 6.55
C LEU A 25 -10.27 -4.70 5.72
N GLY A 26 -9.72 -4.70 4.51
CA GLY A 26 -9.71 -5.87 3.64
C GLY A 26 -8.91 -7.04 4.21
N VAL A 27 -7.75 -6.76 4.79
CA VAL A 27 -6.97 -7.76 5.52
C VAL A 27 -7.77 -8.32 6.72
N ALA A 28 -8.45 -7.46 7.49
CA ALA A 28 -9.25 -7.91 8.63
C ALA A 28 -10.41 -8.83 8.20
N VAL A 29 -11.11 -8.48 7.12
CA VAL A 29 -12.19 -9.30 6.55
C VAL A 29 -11.67 -10.67 6.12
N GLU A 30 -10.53 -10.71 5.43
CA GLU A 30 -9.93 -11.95 4.96
C GLU A 30 -9.46 -12.86 6.10
N ILE A 31 -8.96 -12.29 7.21
CA ILE A 31 -8.62 -13.06 8.42
C ILE A 31 -9.87 -13.72 9.03
N LEU A 32 -11.02 -13.03 9.02
CA LEU A 32 -12.25 -13.51 9.66
C LEU A 32 -13.01 -14.54 8.80
N TYR A 33 -13.05 -14.31 7.49
CA TYR A 33 -13.94 -15.05 6.58
C TYR A 33 -13.17 -15.91 5.55
N GLY A 34 -11.85 -15.85 5.56
CA GLY A 34 -10.97 -16.61 4.66
C GLY A 34 -10.60 -15.87 3.36
N PRO A 35 -9.70 -16.47 2.56
CA PRO A 35 -9.21 -15.88 1.31
C PRO A 35 -10.33 -15.56 0.33
N GLY A 36 -10.27 -14.40 -0.32
CA GLY A 36 -11.28 -14.02 -1.32
C GLY A 36 -12.62 -13.57 -0.74
N ALA A 37 -12.75 -13.39 0.58
CA ALA A 37 -14.01 -12.95 1.22
C ALA A 37 -14.52 -11.60 0.68
N LEU A 38 -13.64 -10.74 0.16
CA LEU A 38 -14.01 -9.53 -0.56
C LEU A 38 -14.18 -9.79 -2.05
N MET A 39 -15.32 -10.38 -2.42
CA MET A 39 -15.73 -10.58 -3.82
C MET A 39 -14.70 -11.35 -4.68
N GLY A 40 -14.04 -12.36 -4.10
CA GLY A 40 -13.02 -13.16 -4.78
C GLY A 40 -11.64 -12.52 -4.80
N ILE A 41 -11.45 -11.35 -4.18
CA ILE A 41 -10.15 -10.68 -4.07
C ILE A 41 -9.44 -11.13 -2.79
N SER A 42 -8.26 -11.70 -2.95
CA SER A 42 -7.35 -12.10 -1.87
C SER A 42 -6.38 -10.95 -1.58
N VAL A 43 -6.70 -10.10 -0.60
CA VAL A 43 -5.90 -8.93 -0.21
C VAL A 43 -4.57 -9.37 0.39
N ILE A 44 -4.58 -10.39 1.24
CA ILE A 44 -3.36 -10.93 1.86
C ILE A 44 -2.43 -11.50 0.79
N GLU A 45 -2.95 -12.29 -0.15
CA GLU A 45 -2.13 -12.85 -1.24
C GLU A 45 -1.54 -11.76 -2.13
N ASN A 46 -2.31 -10.71 -2.46
CA ASN A 46 -1.79 -9.57 -3.20
C ASN A 46 -0.62 -8.90 -2.47
N VAL A 47 -0.75 -8.65 -1.16
CA VAL A 47 0.32 -8.06 -0.34
C VAL A 47 1.53 -8.99 -0.29
N MET A 48 1.32 -10.29 -0.05
CA MET A 48 2.39 -11.28 -0.02
C MET A 48 3.11 -11.40 -1.37
N SER A 49 2.41 -11.31 -2.49
CA SER A 49 3.01 -11.31 -3.83
C SER A 49 3.97 -10.13 -4.01
N VAL A 50 3.62 -8.93 -3.54
CA VAL A 50 4.51 -7.76 -3.59
C VAL A 50 5.73 -7.97 -2.72
N ILE A 51 5.55 -8.44 -1.48
CA ILE A 51 6.65 -8.71 -0.54
C ILE A 51 7.60 -9.77 -1.12
N ASN A 52 7.06 -10.84 -1.66
CA ASN A 52 7.85 -11.90 -2.29
C ASN A 52 8.63 -11.38 -3.50
N GLY A 53 8.01 -10.56 -4.36
CA GLY A 53 8.70 -9.93 -5.49
C GLY A 53 9.89 -9.06 -5.07
N LEU A 54 9.74 -8.31 -3.97
CA LEU A 54 10.84 -7.55 -3.37
C LEU A 54 11.92 -8.49 -2.79
N GLY A 55 11.52 -9.53 -2.06
CA GLY A 55 12.44 -10.50 -1.46
C GLY A 55 13.27 -11.28 -2.50
N THR A 56 12.64 -11.74 -3.58
CA THR A 56 13.32 -12.48 -4.67
C THR A 56 14.29 -11.61 -5.47
N SER A 57 14.10 -10.28 -5.45
CA SER A 57 14.96 -9.33 -6.14
C SER A 57 16.31 -9.08 -5.42
N GLY A 58 16.53 -9.66 -4.24
CA GLY A 58 17.78 -9.58 -3.50
C GLY A 58 18.18 -8.13 -3.18
N PHE A 59 19.39 -7.72 -3.57
CA PHE A 59 19.89 -6.35 -3.33
C PHE A 59 19.02 -5.28 -4.00
N ALA A 60 18.52 -5.53 -5.21
CA ALA A 60 17.63 -4.59 -5.90
C ALA A 60 16.30 -4.41 -5.15
N GLY A 61 15.80 -5.48 -4.53
CA GLY A 61 14.63 -5.44 -3.65
C GLY A 61 14.85 -4.57 -2.41
N LEU A 62 16.02 -4.69 -1.78
CA LEU A 62 16.40 -3.85 -0.65
C LEU A 62 16.47 -2.36 -1.04
N VAL A 63 17.10 -2.05 -2.17
CA VAL A 63 17.15 -0.67 -2.69
C VAL A 63 15.74 -0.15 -3.00
N GLY A 64 14.89 -0.98 -3.62
CA GLY A 64 13.48 -0.66 -3.88
C GLY A 64 12.71 -0.35 -2.60
N LEU A 65 12.89 -1.16 -1.55
CA LEU A 65 12.30 -0.91 -0.23
C LEU A 65 12.75 0.42 0.38
N LEU A 66 14.03 0.75 0.30
CA LEU A 66 14.55 2.03 0.81
C LEU A 66 13.96 3.24 0.08
N ILE A 67 13.79 3.14 -1.24
CA ILE A 67 13.16 4.18 -2.06
C ILE A 67 11.68 4.32 -1.67
N LEU A 68 10.94 3.21 -1.62
CA LEU A 68 9.52 3.22 -1.22
C LEU A 68 9.33 3.78 0.18
N TRP A 69 10.17 3.39 1.13
CA TRP A 69 10.16 3.91 2.50
C TRP A 69 10.37 5.41 2.54
N ASN A 70 11.34 5.92 1.76
CA ASN A 70 11.58 7.35 1.64
C ASN A 70 10.35 8.06 1.07
N LEU A 71 9.76 7.56 -0.02
CA LEU A 71 8.58 8.18 -0.64
C LEU A 71 7.34 8.20 0.26
N LEU A 72 7.12 7.13 1.03
CA LEU A 72 5.95 7.00 1.91
C LEU A 72 6.11 7.73 3.25
N THR A 73 7.35 7.90 3.73
CA THR A 73 7.65 8.51 5.03
C THR A 73 8.23 9.93 4.92
N ALA A 74 8.65 10.36 3.73
CA ALA A 74 9.08 11.73 3.48
C ALA A 74 7.93 12.69 3.84
N LYS A 75 8.22 13.59 4.78
CA LYS A 75 7.26 14.57 5.29
C LYS A 75 6.94 15.63 4.24
#